data_AF-A0A222WNU2-F1
#
_entry.id   AF-A0A222WNU2-F1
#
_cell.length_a   1.000
_cell.length_b   1.000
_cell.length_c   1.000
_cell.angle_alpha   90.00
_cell.angle_beta   90.00
_cell.angle_gamma   90.00
#
_symmetry.space_group_name_H-M   'P 1'
#
loop_
_entity.id
_entity.type
_entity.pdbx_description
1 polymer ?
#
loop_
_entity_poly.entity_id
_entity_poly.type
_entity_poly.pdbx_seq_one_letter_code
_entity_poly.pdbx_strand_id
1 'polypeptide(L)' 'MPYIQVDSNSIVFAISDSKTIPDSQNIFEVDSFDTSLFGKRRLADGTFEEVPRPEPSQETTTE' A
#
# COMPACT_ATOMS: atom_id res chain seq x y z
N MET A 1 16.69 0.16 -5.32
CA MET A 1 15.72 1.16 -4.85
C MET A 1 14.62 0.40 -4.14
N PRO A 2 14.06 0.92 -3.04
CA PRO A 2 12.90 0.28 -2.42
C PRO A 2 11.73 0.25 -3.39
N TYR A 3 10.83 -0.69 -3.19
CA TYR A 3 9.63 -0.85 -4.00
C TYR A 3 8.42 -1.14 -3.12
N ILE A 4 7.26 -0.83 -3.65
CA ILE A 4 5.96 -1.14 -3.07
C ILE A 4 5.24 -2.13 -3.96
N GLN A 5 4.37 -2.93 -3.36
CA GLN A 5 3.43 -3.78 -4.07
C GLN A 5 2.00 -3.34 -3.76
N VAL A 6 1.18 -3.28 -4.80
CA VAL A 6 -0.22 -2.85 -4.70
C VAL A 6 -1.19 -3.94 -5.10
N ASP A 7 -2.39 -3.89 -4.52
CA ASP A 7 -3.50 -4.78 -4.87
C ASP A 7 -4.23 -4.31 -6.14
N SER A 8 -5.33 -4.98 -6.49
CA SER A 8 -6.17 -4.62 -7.64
C SER A 8 -6.81 -3.23 -7.55
N ASN A 9 -6.88 -2.64 -6.35
CA ASN A 9 -7.40 -1.30 -6.10
C ASN A 9 -6.28 -0.25 -5.97
N SER A 10 -5.04 -0.63 -6.33
CA SER A 10 -3.84 0.19 -6.18
C SER A 10 -3.48 0.52 -4.71
N ILE A 11 -3.91 -0.31 -3.75
CA ILE A 11 -3.60 -0.14 -2.33
C ILE A 11 -2.28 -0.80 -2.00
N VAL A 12 -1.38 -0.07 -1.37
CA VAL A 12 -0.08 -0.58 -0.92
C VAL A 12 -0.29 -1.59 0.21
N PHE A 13 0.11 -2.84 -0.04
CA PHE A 13 0.04 -3.92 0.96
C PHE A 13 1.41 -4.51 1.31
N ALA A 14 2.47 -4.17 0.57
CA ALA A 14 3.83 -4.57 0.90
C ALA A 14 4.83 -3.48 0.48
N ILE A 15 5.93 -3.38 1.23
CA ILE A 15 7.06 -2.49 0.98
C ILE A 15 8.33 -3.30 1.22
N SER A 16 9.29 -3.22 0.31
CA SER A 16 10.53 -3.95 0.41
C SER A 16 11.71 -3.12 -0.09
N ASP A 17 12.85 -3.29 0.55
CA ASP A 17 14.16 -2.77 0.15
C ASP A 17 15.03 -3.83 -0.54
N SER A 18 14.42 -4.95 -0.94
CA SER A 18 15.12 -6.07 -1.59
C SER A 18 15.83 -5.62 -2.88
N LYS A 19 17.02 -6.17 -3.10
CA LYS A 19 17.81 -5.92 -4.31
C LYS A 19 17.20 -6.56 -5.57
N THR A 20 16.34 -7.55 -5.38
CA THR A 20 15.67 -8.26 -6.48
C THR A 20 14.21 -7.83 -6.51
N ILE A 21 13.84 -7.10 -7.56
CA ILE A 21 12.46 -6.69 -7.83
C ILE A 21 11.87 -7.72 -8.79
N PRO A 22 10.78 -8.42 -8.42
CA PRO A 22 10.05 -9.26 -9.36
C PRO A 22 9.51 -8.40 -10.50
N ASP A 23 9.66 -8.84 -11.75
CA ASP A 23 9.02 -8.18 -12.89
C ASP A 23 7.51 -8.45 -12.85
N SER A 24 6.77 -7.52 -12.23
CA SER A 24 5.33 -7.61 -12.05
C SER A 24 4.68 -6.25 -12.18
N GLN A 25 3.51 -6.20 -12.84
CA GLN A 25 2.81 -4.95 -13.13
C GLN A 25 2.27 -4.23 -11.90
N ASN A 26 2.24 -4.89 -10.74
CA ASN A 26 1.76 -4.32 -9.49
C ASN A 26 2.89 -3.92 -8.52
N ILE A 27 4.13 -3.86 -9.02
CA ILE A 27 5.31 -3.46 -8.25
C ILE A 27 5.84 -2.13 -8.79
N PHE A 28 6.05 -1.17 -7.89
CA PHE A 28 6.50 0.17 -8.24
C PHE A 28 7.68 0.58 -7.38
N GLU A 29 8.73 1.09 -8.00
CA GLU A 29 9.86 1.68 -7.29
C GLU A 29 9.46 2.97 -6.58
N VAL A 30 10.08 3.23 -5.43
CA VAL A 30 9.90 4.44 -4.64
C VAL A 30 11.25 5.00 -4.23
N ASP A 31 11.32 6.31 -3.98
CA ASP A 31 12.57 6.99 -3.64
C ASP A 31 13.14 6.55 -2.29
N SER A 32 12.26 6.23 -1.34
CA SER A 32 12.63 5.85 0.03
C SER A 32 11.70 4.78 0.60
N PHE A 33 12.24 3.96 1.50
CA PHE A 33 11.44 3.01 2.27
C PHE A 33 10.60 3.79 3.29
N ASP A 34 9.27 3.82 3.08
CA ASP A 34 8.33 4.56 3.94
C ASP A 34 7.12 3.70 4.30
N THR A 35 7.08 3.22 5.55
CA THR A 35 5.95 2.44 6.08
C THR A 35 4.65 3.24 6.21
N SER A 36 4.69 4.57 6.10
CA SER A 36 3.48 5.39 6.07
C SER A 36 2.64 5.15 4.82
N LEU A 37 3.19 4.51 3.79
CA LEU A 37 2.50 4.21 2.54
C LEU A 37 1.52 3.03 2.67
N PHE A 38 1.65 2.19 3.70
CA PHE A 38 0.75 1.05 3.92
C PHE A 38 -0.71 1.50 4.00
N GLY A 39 -1.57 0.84 3.21
CA GLY A 39 -3.00 1.15 3.15
C GLY A 39 -3.35 2.43 2.37
N LYS A 40 -2.36 3.16 1.84
CA LYS A 40 -2.61 4.28 0.92
C LYS A 40 -2.83 3.75 -0.50
N ARG A 41 -3.63 4.48 -1.27
CA ARG A 41 -3.82 4.21 -2.70
C ARG A 41 -2.76 4.94 -3.51
N ARG A 42 -2.02 4.20 -4.34
CA ARG A 42 -1.09 4.77 -5.31
C ARG A 42 -1.87 5.27 -6.53
N LEU A 43 -1.70 6.53 -6.87
CA LEU A 43 -2.28 7.15 -8.05
C LEU A 43 -1.41 6.92 -9.30
N ALA A 44 -2.00 7.15 -10.47
CA ALA A 44 -1.33 6.94 -11.76
C ALA A 44 -0.12 7.87 -11.97
N ASP A 45 -0.12 9.04 -11.33
CA ASP A 45 0.97 10.02 -11.31
C ASP A 45 2.10 9.66 -10.30
N GLY A 46 1.93 8.57 -9.55
CA GLY A 46 2.89 8.13 -8.54
C GLY A 46 2.67 8.73 -7.14
N THR A 47 1.66 9.59 -6.96
CA THR A 47 1.31 10.13 -5.64
C THR A 47 0.46 9.14 -4.82
N PHE A 48 0.23 9.46 -3.55
CA PHE A 48 -0.50 8.60 -2.61
C PHE A 48 -1.63 9.36 -1.94
N GLU A 49 -2.79 8.72 -1.85
CA GLU A 49 -3.95 9.25 -1.12
C GLU A 49 -4.36 8.32 0.03
N GLU A 50 -4.93 8.91 1.07
CA GLU A 50 -5.56 8.13 2.14
C GLU A 50 -6.85 7.49 1.65
N VAL A 51 -6.98 6.19 1.89
CA VAL A 51 -8.24 5.49 1.66
C VAL A 51 -9.05 5.54 2.95
N PRO A 52 -10.32 5.97 2.91
CA PRO A 52 -11.17 5.94 4.08
C PRO A 52 -11.24 4.50 4.57
N ARG A 53 -10.72 4.29 5.77
CA ARG A 53 -10.91 3.02 6.47
C ARG A 53 -12.40 2.89 6.74
N PRO A 54 -13.01 1.73 6.46
CA PRO A 54 -14.36 1.50 6.94
C PRO A 54 -14.37 1.80 8.44
N GLU A 55 -15.42 2.49 8.91
CA GLU A 55 -15.58 2.71 10.34
C GLU A 55 -15.44 1.34 11.03
N PRO A 56 -14.67 1.25 12.13
CA PRO A 56 -14.58 0.01 12.86
C PRO A 56 -16.01 -0.40 13.20
N SER A 57 -16.49 -1.48 12.59
CA SER A 57 -17.78 -2.09 12.92
C SER A 57 -17.76 -2.24 14.42
N GLN A 58 -18.61 -1.47 15.12
CA GLN A 58 -18.73 -1.60 16.57
C GLN A 58 -19.01 -3.08 16.81
N GLU A 59 -18.05 -3.78 17.42
CA GLU A 59 -18.30 -5.09 17.99
C GLU A 59 -19.45 -4.91 18.96
N THR A 60 -20.64 -5.39 18.59
CA THR A 60 -21.73 -5.56 19.53
C THR A 60 -21.23 -6.58 20.54
N THR A 61 -20.66 -6.11 21.64
CA THR A 61 -20.53 -6.88 22.87
C THR A 61 -21.95 -7.22 23.31
N THR A 62 -22.44 -8.39 22.90
CA THR A 62 -23.57 -9.03 23.54
C THR A 62 -23.02 -9.92 24.65
N GLU A 63 -23.27 -9.44 25.87
CA GLU A 63 -23.29 -10.13 27.18
C GLU A 63 -21.97 -10.61 27.82
#